data_AF-A0A2V6D5P3-F1
#
_entry.id   AF-A0A2V6D5P3-F1
#
_cell.length_a   1.000
_cell.length_b   1.000
_cell.length_c   1.000
_cell.angle_alpha   90.00
_cell.angle_beta   90.00
_cell.angle_gamma   90.00
#
_symmetry.space_group_name_H-M   'P 1'
#
loop_
_entity.id
_entity.type
_entity.pdbx_description
1 polymer ?
#
loop_
_entity_poly.entity_id
_entity_poly.type
_entity_poly.pdbx_seq_one_letter_code
_entity_poly.pdbx_strand_id
1 'polypeptide(L)'
;MPPKPTINSSTNVRTSPWSREMEAFHSFLITGIDHGLRTSAMDKHYIISEIKRVAAQNGSPPGKLKFYSETGIAEGDWAGKYWLRWSDALRDAGFAPNKWQQPHDTRFLIESYVRLIRELGHFPLARELMLKRRFDRTFPNTKSFRRLGAQPELASGVIAYCEAQGDYHDVIEICKPIASRQSSNKQTSGAETPFGFVYLLRSGRHYKIGRTNAAGRRERELSIQLPEAAKNVHTIRTDDPAGIEAYWHQRFARKRRGGEWFDLDASDVAAFRRRKFM
;
A
#
# COMPACT_ATOMS: atom_id res chain seq x y z
N MET A 1 -51.80 24.05 -76.20
CA MET A 1 -52.04 22.67 -75.73
C MET A 1 -51.02 21.76 -76.38
N PRO A 2 -50.00 21.28 -75.65
CA PRO A 2 -48.98 20.41 -76.22
C PRO A 2 -49.41 18.93 -76.10
N PRO A 3 -49.20 18.10 -77.13
CA PRO A 3 -49.17 16.65 -76.95
C PRO A 3 -47.80 16.21 -76.41
N LYS A 4 -47.86 15.26 -75.46
CA LYS A 4 -46.73 14.61 -74.79
C LYS A 4 -45.81 13.86 -75.78
N PRO A 5 -44.49 13.89 -75.58
CA PRO A 5 -43.60 12.83 -76.05
C PRO A 5 -43.24 11.89 -74.91
N THR A 6 -43.48 10.60 -75.12
CA THR A 6 -43.00 9.49 -74.28
C THR A 6 -41.70 8.96 -74.87
N ILE A 7 -40.64 9.05 -74.06
CA ILE A 7 -39.49 8.14 -73.88
C ILE A 7 -38.89 7.51 -75.16
N ASN A 8 -37.64 7.88 -75.47
CA ASN A 8 -36.66 6.83 -75.73
C ASN A 8 -35.27 7.18 -75.19
N SER A 9 -34.81 6.23 -74.39
CA SER A 9 -33.51 5.99 -73.78
C SER A 9 -32.31 6.23 -74.70
N SER A 10 -31.28 6.93 -74.18
CA SER A 10 -29.86 6.53 -74.14
C SER A 10 -28.96 7.78 -74.07
N THR A 11 -28.65 8.21 -72.84
CA THR A 11 -27.59 9.18 -72.56
C THR A 11 -26.76 8.65 -71.40
N ASN A 12 -25.49 8.34 -71.65
CA ASN A 12 -24.37 8.89 -70.90
C ASN A 12 -23.05 8.37 -71.50
N VAL A 13 -22.19 9.23 -72.01
CA VAL A 13 -21.20 10.06 -71.30
C VAL A 13 -19.84 9.39 -71.26
N ARG A 14 -19.03 9.89 -72.19
CA ARG A 14 -17.60 10.20 -72.14
C ARG A 14 -16.93 9.90 -70.80
N THR A 15 -16.04 8.94 -70.85
CA THR A 15 -15.10 8.52 -69.80
C THR A 15 -14.14 9.66 -69.44
N SER A 16 -14.16 10.05 -68.17
CA SER A 16 -13.15 10.91 -67.53
C SER A 16 -12.14 10.01 -66.78
N PRO A 17 -10.82 10.30 -66.83
CA PRO A 17 -9.76 9.40 -66.37
C PRO A 17 -9.53 9.50 -64.86
N TRP A 18 -10.58 9.26 -64.07
CA TRP A 18 -10.56 9.23 -62.60
C TRP A 18 -11.19 7.94 -62.07
N SER A 19 -11.04 6.83 -62.80
CA SER A 19 -11.69 5.54 -62.51
C SER A 19 -10.74 4.35 -62.62
N ARG A 20 -9.45 4.55 -62.28
CA ARG A 20 -8.50 3.45 -62.05
C ARG A 20 -7.63 3.59 -60.78
N GLU A 21 -7.76 4.68 -60.03
CA GLU A 21 -7.08 4.85 -58.73
C GLU A 21 -8.04 4.76 -57.52
N MET A 22 -9.34 4.58 -57.74
CA MET A 22 -10.35 4.41 -56.66
C MET A 22 -10.88 2.98 -56.53
N GLU A 23 -10.36 2.02 -57.31
CA GLU A 23 -10.62 0.58 -57.15
C GLU A 23 -9.53 -0.15 -56.35
N ALA A 24 -8.45 0.55 -55.98
CA ALA A 24 -7.48 0.09 -54.99
C ALA A 24 -7.82 0.51 -53.55
N PHE A 25 -8.89 1.27 -53.34
CA PHE A 25 -9.32 1.74 -52.01
C PHE A 25 -10.70 1.25 -51.54
N HIS A 26 -11.42 0.47 -52.37
CA HIS A 26 -12.67 -0.22 -51.98
C HIS A 26 -12.64 -1.74 -52.25
N SER A 27 -11.45 -2.34 -52.25
CA SER A 27 -11.24 -3.79 -52.12
C SER A 27 -10.45 -4.09 -50.83
N PHE A 28 -10.90 -3.51 -49.72
CA PHE A 28 -10.40 -3.82 -48.37
C PHE A 28 -11.50 -3.73 -47.32
N LEU A 29 -12.73 -4.17 -47.64
CA LEU A 29 -13.80 -4.20 -46.64
C LEU A 29 -14.66 -5.45 -46.54
N ILE A 30 -14.66 -6.44 -47.44
CA ILE A 30 -15.45 -7.66 -47.21
C ILE A 30 -14.78 -8.88 -47.83
N THR A 31 -13.82 -9.50 -47.12
CA THR A 31 -13.62 -10.96 -47.07
C THR A 31 -12.53 -11.26 -46.03
N GLY A 32 -12.90 -11.97 -44.97
CA GLY A 32 -11.99 -12.31 -43.87
C GLY A 32 -12.49 -11.91 -42.49
N ILE A 33 -13.80 -11.89 -42.26
CA ILE A 33 -14.34 -12.18 -40.93
C ILE A 33 -14.05 -13.67 -40.73
N ASP A 34 -12.84 -13.97 -40.27
CA ASP A 34 -12.51 -15.27 -39.73
C ASP A 34 -12.63 -15.21 -38.22
N HIS A 35 -13.33 -16.21 -37.71
CA HIS A 35 -13.87 -16.30 -36.37
C HIS A 35 -12.75 -16.32 -35.34
N GLY A 36 -12.68 -15.24 -34.56
CA GLY A 36 -11.80 -15.18 -33.41
C GLY A 36 -12.13 -13.98 -32.54
N LEU A 37 -13.32 -13.99 -31.91
CA LEU A 37 -13.51 -13.34 -30.63
C LEU A 37 -12.45 -13.90 -29.68
N ARG A 38 -11.25 -13.29 -29.70
CA ARG A 38 -10.23 -13.40 -28.66
C ARG A 38 -10.92 -12.88 -27.41
N THR A 39 -11.51 -13.79 -26.65
CA THR A 39 -11.36 -13.74 -25.20
C THR A 39 -9.86 -13.53 -24.98
N SER A 40 -9.44 -12.32 -24.65
CA SER A 40 -8.04 -11.96 -24.46
C SER A 40 -7.49 -12.80 -23.32
N ALA A 41 -7.06 -14.02 -23.61
CA ALA A 41 -6.20 -14.77 -22.72
C ALA A 41 -4.96 -13.90 -22.56
N MET A 42 -4.81 -13.27 -21.39
CA MET A 42 -3.63 -12.49 -21.03
C MET A 42 -2.41 -13.37 -21.26
N ASP A 43 -1.73 -13.14 -22.39
CA ASP A 43 -0.55 -13.85 -22.82
C ASP A 43 0.72 -13.04 -22.52
N LYS A 44 1.88 -13.70 -22.61
CA LYS A 44 3.17 -13.08 -22.29
C LYS A 44 3.44 -11.83 -23.13
N HIS A 45 3.07 -11.84 -24.41
CA HIS A 45 3.32 -10.75 -25.34
C HIS A 45 2.44 -9.54 -25.03
N TYR A 46 1.17 -9.78 -24.69
CA TYR A 46 0.25 -8.74 -24.26
C TYR A 46 0.79 -8.00 -23.02
N ILE A 47 1.25 -8.73 -22.01
CA ILE A 47 1.79 -8.13 -20.78
C ILE A 47 3.07 -7.33 -21.08
N ILE A 48 3.96 -7.82 -21.94
CA ILE A 48 5.14 -7.06 -22.39
C ILE A 48 4.72 -5.76 -23.12
N SER A 49 3.71 -5.82 -23.98
CA SER A 49 3.22 -4.64 -24.71
C SER A 49 2.65 -3.59 -23.76
N GLU A 50 1.91 -4.00 -22.72
CA GLU A 50 1.39 -3.10 -21.70
C GLU A 50 2.52 -2.50 -20.83
N ILE A 51 3.56 -3.26 -20.52
CA ILE A 51 4.74 -2.72 -19.81
C ILE A 51 5.37 -1.58 -20.63
N LYS A 52 5.56 -1.78 -21.95
CA LYS A 52 6.11 -0.77 -22.85
C LYS A 52 5.19 0.45 -22.97
N ARG A 53 3.87 0.25 -23.08
CA ARG A 53 2.88 1.32 -23.14
C ARG A 53 2.92 2.20 -21.89
N VAL A 54 2.88 1.59 -20.70
CA VAL A 54 2.93 2.32 -19.43
C VAL A 54 4.28 3.02 -19.23
N ALA A 55 5.38 2.41 -19.68
CA ALA A 55 6.70 3.03 -19.63
C ALA A 55 6.78 4.29 -20.51
N ALA A 56 6.23 4.22 -21.73
CA ALA A 56 6.19 5.36 -22.65
C ALA A 56 5.37 6.53 -22.09
N GLN A 57 4.24 6.26 -21.44
CA GLN A 57 3.41 7.30 -20.81
C GLN A 57 4.09 7.97 -19.60
N ASN A 58 4.93 7.24 -18.88
CA ASN A 58 5.52 7.68 -17.61
C ASN A 58 6.99 8.10 -17.70
N GLY A 59 7.61 7.98 -18.88
CA GLY A 59 9.05 8.22 -19.10
C GLY A 59 9.99 7.25 -18.37
N SER A 60 9.46 6.21 -17.72
CA SER A 60 10.23 5.23 -16.95
C SER A 60 9.46 3.90 -16.78
N PRO A 61 10.15 2.75 -16.69
CA PRO A 61 9.50 1.46 -16.54
C PRO A 61 8.70 1.37 -15.23
N PRO A 62 7.46 0.84 -15.25
CA PRO A 62 6.63 0.80 -14.05
C PRO A 62 7.12 -0.25 -13.04
N GLY A 63 6.97 0.05 -11.75
CA GLY A 63 6.98 -0.98 -10.72
C GLY A 63 5.65 -1.75 -10.69
N LYS A 64 5.62 -2.94 -10.06
CA LYS A 64 4.44 -3.82 -9.97
C LYS A 64 3.14 -3.08 -9.63
N LEU A 65 3.15 -2.27 -8.56
CA LEU A 65 1.95 -1.58 -8.09
C LEU A 65 1.43 -0.55 -9.10
N LYS A 66 2.34 0.19 -9.75
CA LYS A 66 1.97 1.17 -10.76
C LYS A 66 1.46 0.49 -12.02
N PHE A 67 2.09 -0.61 -12.43
CA PHE A 67 1.61 -1.40 -13.55
C PHE A 67 0.17 -1.90 -13.31
N TYR A 68 -0.11 -2.43 -12.13
CA TYR A 68 -1.47 -2.84 -11.76
C TYR A 68 -2.46 -1.67 -11.77
N SER A 69 -2.12 -0.52 -11.19
CA SER A 69 -3.04 0.63 -11.17
C SER A 69 -3.37 1.18 -12.56
N GLU A 70 -2.45 1.04 -13.52
CA GLU A 70 -2.59 1.58 -14.89
C GLU A 70 -3.20 0.58 -15.88
N THR A 71 -3.19 -0.73 -15.57
CA THR A 71 -3.57 -1.79 -16.52
C THR A 71 -4.59 -2.78 -15.98
N GLY A 72 -4.76 -2.85 -14.65
CA GLY A 72 -5.57 -3.87 -13.99
C GLY A 72 -4.94 -5.27 -13.95
N ILE A 73 -3.78 -5.48 -14.57
CA ILE A 73 -3.10 -6.79 -14.62
C ILE A 73 -2.44 -7.07 -13.27
N ALA A 74 -2.95 -8.08 -12.57
CA ALA A 74 -2.53 -8.45 -11.22
C ALA A 74 -1.28 -9.33 -11.23
N GLU A 75 -0.63 -9.45 -10.06
CA GLU A 75 0.56 -10.29 -9.90
C GLU A 75 0.28 -11.76 -10.26
N GLY A 76 -0.92 -12.27 -9.93
CA GLY A 76 -1.32 -13.64 -10.27
C GLY A 76 -1.46 -13.92 -11.77
N ASP A 77 -1.61 -12.90 -12.62
CA ASP A 77 -1.78 -13.08 -14.06
C ASP A 77 -0.46 -13.45 -14.77
N TRP A 78 0.68 -13.13 -14.15
CA TRP A 78 2.00 -13.35 -14.74
C TRP A 78 3.00 -14.07 -13.83
N ALA A 79 2.89 -13.93 -12.50
CA ALA A 79 3.85 -14.51 -11.56
C ALA A 79 3.75 -16.04 -11.56
N GLY A 80 4.89 -16.71 -11.76
CA GLY A 80 4.95 -18.17 -11.88
C GLY A 80 4.40 -18.76 -13.19
N LYS A 81 3.68 -17.95 -14.00
CA LYS A 81 3.20 -18.33 -15.33
C LYS A 81 4.18 -17.93 -16.44
N TYR A 82 4.68 -16.69 -16.39
CA TYR A 82 5.57 -16.12 -17.40
C TYR A 82 6.91 -15.67 -16.82
N TRP A 83 6.91 -15.15 -15.59
CA TRP A 83 8.11 -14.70 -14.90
C TRP A 83 8.07 -15.05 -13.42
N LEU A 84 9.24 -15.34 -12.85
CA LEU A 84 9.38 -15.55 -11.40
C LEU A 84 9.41 -14.22 -10.64
N ARG A 85 10.03 -13.18 -11.23
CA ARG A 85 10.16 -11.84 -10.64
C ARG A 85 9.76 -10.77 -11.65
N TRP A 86 9.23 -9.64 -11.16
CA TRP A 86 8.90 -8.49 -12.01
C TRP A 86 10.10 -7.92 -12.78
N SER A 87 11.31 -8.03 -12.21
CA SER A 87 12.54 -7.64 -12.89
C SER A 87 12.77 -8.39 -14.21
N ASP A 88 12.29 -9.63 -14.30
CA ASP A 88 12.45 -10.46 -15.49
C ASP A 88 11.46 -10.01 -16.57
N ALA A 89 10.23 -9.62 -16.17
CA ALA A 89 9.25 -9.01 -17.06
C ALA A 89 9.75 -7.69 -17.65
N LEU A 90 10.40 -6.85 -16.84
CA LEU A 90 11.03 -5.61 -17.32
C LEU A 90 12.18 -5.90 -18.31
N ARG A 91 13.00 -6.92 -18.03
CA ARG A 91 14.11 -7.32 -18.91
C ARG A 91 13.60 -7.81 -20.27
N ASP A 92 12.58 -8.68 -20.29
CA ASP A 92 11.96 -9.16 -21.52
C ASP A 92 11.29 -8.01 -22.31
N ALA A 93 10.80 -6.99 -21.61
CA ALA A 93 10.30 -5.77 -22.23
C ALA A 93 11.40 -4.81 -22.74
N GLY A 94 12.68 -5.15 -22.56
CA GLY A 94 13.83 -4.36 -23.02
C GLY A 94 14.29 -3.29 -22.03
N PHE A 95 13.83 -3.34 -20.78
CA PHE A 95 14.21 -2.38 -19.74
C PHE A 95 15.24 -2.96 -18.77
N ALA A 96 16.17 -2.11 -18.32
CA ALA A 96 16.98 -2.44 -17.16
C ALA A 96 16.09 -2.50 -15.90
N PRO A 97 16.34 -3.45 -14.99
CA PRO A 97 15.60 -3.52 -13.73
C PRO A 97 15.77 -2.22 -12.93
N ASN A 98 14.74 -1.85 -12.17
CA ASN A 98 14.78 -0.64 -11.34
C ASN A 98 16.00 -0.64 -10.42
N LYS A 99 16.76 0.45 -10.47
CA LYS A 99 17.91 0.65 -9.59
C LYS A 99 17.41 0.83 -8.16
N TRP A 100 17.90 -0.01 -7.25
CA TRP A 100 17.71 0.21 -5.83
C TRP A 100 18.35 1.54 -5.45
N GLN A 101 17.60 2.40 -4.76
CA GLN A 101 18.17 3.65 -4.25
C GLN A 101 19.19 3.30 -3.18
N GLN A 102 20.41 3.85 -3.30
CA GLN A 102 21.40 3.68 -2.25
C GLN A 102 20.86 4.29 -0.95
N PRO A 103 21.04 3.62 0.20
CA PRO A 103 20.75 4.24 1.48
C PRO A 103 21.51 5.55 1.58
N HIS A 104 20.85 6.60 2.08
CA HIS A 104 21.53 7.84 2.44
C HIS A 104 22.70 7.54 3.38
N ASP A 105 23.70 8.40 3.46
CA ASP A 105 24.71 8.31 4.52
C ASP A 105 24.12 8.76 5.87
N THR A 106 24.61 8.20 6.98
CA THR A 106 24.19 8.54 8.34
C THR A 106 24.45 10.01 8.65
N ARG A 107 25.61 10.53 8.24
CA ARG A 107 25.96 11.94 8.41
C ARG A 107 24.96 12.87 7.72
N PHE A 108 24.64 12.59 6.46
CA PHE A 108 23.65 13.37 5.70
C PHE A 108 22.26 13.40 6.36
N LEU A 109 21.84 12.29 6.97
CA LEU A 109 20.57 12.28 7.72
C LEU A 109 20.64 13.17 8.94
N ILE A 110 21.70 13.08 9.75
CA ILE A 110 21.87 13.90 10.95
C ILE A 110 21.91 15.38 10.58
N GLU A 111 22.70 15.77 9.57
CA GLU A 111 22.77 17.14 9.06
C GLU A 111 21.41 17.66 8.57
N SER A 112 20.65 16.83 7.86
CA SER A 112 19.30 17.19 7.40
C SER A 112 18.32 17.34 8.57
N TYR A 113 18.47 16.52 9.61
CA TYR A 113 17.65 16.59 10.81
C TYR A 113 17.95 17.84 11.64
N VAL A 114 19.24 18.17 11.82
CA VAL A 114 19.72 19.38 12.50
C VAL A 114 19.19 20.64 11.82
N ARG A 115 19.28 20.72 10.49
CA ARG A 115 18.71 21.84 9.72
C ARG A 115 17.22 22.00 9.98
N LEU A 116 16.46 20.90 10.00
CA LEU A 116 15.04 20.96 10.27
C LEU A 116 14.71 21.36 11.72
N ILE A 117 15.50 20.91 12.71
CA ILE A 117 15.34 21.37 14.11
C ILE A 117 15.48 22.89 14.19
N ARG A 118 16.49 23.46 13.51
CA ARG A 118 16.69 24.92 13.47
C ARG A 118 15.55 25.66 12.80
N GLU A 119 15.09 25.16 11.65
CA GLU A 119 13.96 25.74 10.93
C GLU A 119 12.67 25.76 11.77
N LEU A 120 12.42 24.72 12.57
CA LEU A 120 11.20 24.59 13.37
C LEU A 120 11.31 25.19 14.78
N GLY A 121 12.53 25.32 15.32
CA GLY A 121 12.77 25.70 16.71
C GLY A 121 12.36 24.64 17.74
N HIS A 122 12.07 23.40 17.30
CA HIS A 122 11.73 22.29 18.17
C HIS A 122 12.11 20.94 17.54
N PHE A 123 12.05 19.86 18.32
CA PHE A 123 12.35 18.53 17.82
C PHE A 123 11.27 18.05 16.83
N PRO A 124 11.62 17.69 15.58
CA PRO A 124 10.65 17.38 14.53
C PRO A 124 9.80 16.14 14.82
N LEU A 125 8.51 16.25 14.53
CA LEU A 125 7.55 15.17 14.55
C LEU A 125 7.54 14.42 13.21
N ALA A 126 7.05 13.18 13.21
CA ALA A 126 6.97 12.37 12.00
C ALA A 126 6.22 13.08 10.85
N ARG A 127 5.12 13.80 11.17
CA ARG A 127 4.33 14.56 10.20
C ARG A 127 5.06 15.76 9.61
N GLU A 128 5.97 16.39 10.36
CA GLU A 128 6.77 17.52 9.88
C GLU A 128 7.89 17.04 8.96
N LEU A 129 8.51 15.90 9.26
CA LEU A 129 9.43 15.24 8.32
C LEU A 129 8.74 14.90 7.00
N MET A 130 7.49 14.40 7.06
CA MET A 130 6.69 14.13 5.88
C MET A 130 6.35 15.41 5.11
N LEU A 131 6.00 16.48 5.83
CA LEU A 131 5.68 17.77 5.24
C LEU A 131 6.91 18.41 4.57
N LYS A 132 8.07 18.41 5.24
CA LYS A 132 9.33 18.89 4.68
C LYS A 132 9.70 18.13 3.41
N ARG A 133 9.61 16.79 3.40
CA ARG A 133 9.85 15.96 2.21
C ARG A 133 8.91 16.29 1.05
N ARG A 134 7.67 16.69 1.34
CA ARG A 134 6.68 17.03 0.30
C ARG A 134 7.05 18.32 -0.41
N PHE A 135 7.54 19.32 0.33
CA PHE A 135 7.98 20.61 -0.22
C PHE A 135 9.41 20.57 -0.77
N ASP A 136 10.28 19.74 -0.21
CA ASP A 136 11.68 19.58 -0.63
C ASP A 136 11.98 18.11 -0.97
N ARG A 137 12.10 17.85 -2.28
CA ARG A 137 12.43 16.51 -2.82
C ARG A 137 13.90 16.13 -2.66
N THR A 138 14.74 16.96 -2.06
CA THR A 138 16.11 16.62 -1.66
C THR A 138 16.18 16.14 -0.21
N PHE A 139 15.20 16.52 0.61
CA PHE A 139 15.10 16.09 2.01
C PHE A 139 14.93 14.57 2.12
N PRO A 140 15.59 13.87 3.06
CA PRO A 140 15.49 12.42 3.18
C PRO A 140 14.06 11.92 3.41
N ASN A 141 13.78 10.67 3.02
CA ASN A 141 12.51 10.05 3.35
C ASN A 141 12.38 9.88 4.87
N THR A 142 11.19 10.13 5.43
CA THR A 142 10.91 9.95 6.87
C THR A 142 11.32 8.58 7.40
N LYS A 143 11.20 7.51 6.58
CA LYS A 143 11.60 6.15 6.97
C LYS A 143 13.12 6.00 7.12
N SER A 144 13.92 6.79 6.43
CA SER A 144 15.40 6.73 6.49
C SER A 144 15.92 7.08 7.88
N PHE A 145 15.24 7.96 8.62
CA PHE A 145 15.63 8.35 9.98
C PHE A 145 15.43 7.24 11.01
N ARG A 146 14.63 6.20 10.73
CA ARG A 146 14.37 5.09 11.69
C ARG A 146 15.63 4.33 12.09
N ARG A 147 16.63 4.27 11.20
CA ARG A 147 17.90 3.58 11.48
C ARG A 147 18.79 4.34 12.47
N LEU A 148 18.48 5.62 12.74
CA LEU A 148 19.17 6.43 13.75
C LEU A 148 18.65 6.15 15.17
N GLY A 149 17.74 5.18 15.32
CA GLY A 149 17.22 4.73 16.60
C GLY A 149 15.88 5.36 16.97
N ALA A 150 15.43 5.04 18.19
CA ALA A 150 14.27 5.63 18.82
C ALA A 150 14.51 7.13 19.12
N GLN A 151 13.44 7.84 19.51
CA GLN A 151 13.50 9.29 19.72
C GLN A 151 14.66 9.75 20.65
N PRO A 152 14.94 9.08 21.79
CA PRO A 152 16.06 9.48 22.66
C PRO A 152 17.43 9.20 22.03
N GLU A 153 17.57 8.10 21.29
CA GLU A 153 18.82 7.71 20.61
C GLU A 153 19.16 8.68 19.49
N LEU A 154 18.14 9.07 18.70
CA LEU A 154 18.26 10.09 17.68
C LEU A 154 18.65 11.45 18.30
N ALA A 155 18.04 11.84 19.42
CA ALA A 155 18.40 13.06 20.12
C ALA A 155 19.85 13.04 20.61
N SER A 156 20.31 11.93 21.20
CA SER A 156 21.70 11.74 21.61
C SER A 156 22.68 11.78 20.43
N GLY A 157 22.33 11.14 19.30
CA GLY A 157 23.16 11.17 18.09
C GLY A 157 23.25 12.57 17.47
N VAL A 158 22.17 13.35 17.52
CA VAL A 158 22.16 14.75 17.09
C VAL A 158 23.04 15.60 18.01
N ILE A 159 22.94 15.43 19.33
CA ILE A 159 23.79 16.14 20.30
C ILE A 159 25.26 15.86 20.03
N ALA A 160 25.65 14.59 19.91
CA ALA A 160 27.05 14.20 19.66
C ALA A 160 27.59 14.80 18.35
N TYR A 161 26.76 14.86 17.30
CA TYR A 161 27.13 15.52 16.05
C TYR A 161 27.32 17.04 16.24
N CYS A 162 26.39 17.70 16.91
CA CYS A 162 26.41 19.14 17.17
C CYS A 162 27.62 19.56 18.02
N GLU A 163 27.96 18.78 19.05
CA GLU A 163 29.13 19.01 19.90
C GLU A 163 30.43 18.91 19.10
N ALA A 164 30.51 17.98 18.14
CA ALA A 164 31.70 17.79 17.32
C ALA A 164 31.91 18.89 16.25
N GLN A 165 30.86 19.59 15.82
CA GLN A 165 30.96 20.62 14.77
C GLN A 165 31.11 22.05 15.32
N GLY A 166 30.72 22.30 16.58
CA GLY A 166 30.67 23.65 17.16
C GLY A 166 29.52 24.49 16.60
N ASP A 167 29.08 25.51 17.35
CA ASP A 167 28.02 26.44 16.95
C ASP A 167 26.60 25.83 16.77
N TYR A 168 26.20 24.88 17.62
CA TYR A 168 24.85 24.27 17.62
C TYR A 168 24.18 24.25 18.99
N HIS A 169 24.46 25.26 19.83
CA HIS A 169 23.92 25.33 21.19
C HIS A 169 22.39 25.32 21.20
N ASP A 170 21.75 26.02 20.28
CA ASP A 170 20.30 26.07 20.08
C ASP A 170 19.69 24.65 19.90
N VAL A 171 20.29 23.87 19.01
CA VAL A 171 19.85 22.50 18.70
C VAL A 171 20.10 21.56 19.88
N ILE A 172 21.25 21.71 20.54
CA ILE A 172 21.61 20.91 21.71
C ILE A 172 20.59 21.10 22.83
N GLU A 173 20.19 22.34 23.14
CA GLU A 173 19.17 22.63 24.17
C GLU A 173 17.82 22.00 23.86
N ILE A 174 17.40 22.01 22.59
CA ILE A 174 16.16 21.36 22.15
C ILE A 174 16.23 19.83 22.34
N CYS A 175 17.40 19.22 22.08
CA CYS A 175 17.58 17.77 22.12
C CYS A 175 17.83 17.20 23.52
N LYS A 176 18.46 17.95 24.43
CA LYS A 176 18.77 17.55 25.82
C LYS A 176 17.60 16.91 26.58
N PRO A 177 16.39 17.52 26.66
CA PRO A 177 15.26 16.93 27.41
C PRO A 177 14.66 15.69 26.76
N ILE A 178 15.05 15.36 25.53
CA ILE A 178 14.55 14.21 24.77
C ILE A 178 15.52 13.04 24.92
N ALA A 179 16.82 13.32 24.85
CA ALA A 179 17.87 12.36 25.14
C ALA A 179 17.76 11.84 26.59
N SER A 180 17.45 12.71 27.55
CA SER A 180 17.33 12.33 28.97
C SER A 180 16.14 11.42 29.30
N ARG A 181 15.15 11.29 28.41
CA ARG A 181 14.01 10.35 28.58
C ARG A 181 14.43 8.88 28.55
N GLN A 182 15.63 8.59 28.03
CA GLN A 182 16.20 7.25 28.06
C GLN A 182 16.55 6.83 29.49
N SER A 183 16.94 7.78 30.35
CA SER A 183 17.35 7.53 31.74
C SER A 183 16.16 7.27 32.67
N SER A 184 15.01 7.92 32.43
CA SER A 184 13.80 7.70 33.23
C SER A 184 13.06 6.39 32.89
N ASN A 185 13.33 5.80 31.71
CA ASN A 185 12.70 4.57 31.25
C ASN A 185 13.61 3.33 31.40
N LYS A 186 14.83 3.50 31.94
CA LYS A 186 15.81 2.42 32.16
C LYS A 186 15.80 1.84 33.58
N GLN A 187 15.00 2.38 34.49
CA GLN A 187 14.75 1.84 35.83
C GLN A 187 13.38 1.14 35.90
N THR A 188 13.11 0.25 34.96
CA THR A 188 12.15 -0.87 35.11
C THR A 188 12.48 -1.95 34.09
N SER A 189 13.74 -2.37 34.03
CA SER A 189 14.12 -3.64 33.41
C SER A 189 14.05 -4.77 34.45
N GLY A 190 12.86 -4.97 35.02
CA GLY A 190 12.38 -6.29 35.38
C GLY A 190 11.42 -6.68 34.25
N ALA A 191 11.66 -7.81 33.61
CA ALA A 191 10.87 -8.28 32.48
C ALA A 191 9.38 -8.41 32.85
N GLU A 192 8.57 -7.39 32.56
CA GLU A 192 7.12 -7.55 32.42
C GLU A 192 6.81 -7.51 30.93
N THR A 193 6.53 -8.69 30.36
CA THR A 193 5.90 -8.79 29.05
C THR A 193 4.64 -7.90 29.08
N PRO A 194 4.50 -6.91 28.19
CA PRO A 194 3.34 -6.02 28.23
C PRO A 194 2.09 -6.86 28.00
N PHE A 195 1.33 -7.10 29.08
CA PHE A 195 0.07 -7.82 29.01
C PHE A 195 -0.88 -7.10 28.04
N GLY A 196 -1.28 -7.81 27.00
CA GLY A 196 -2.37 -7.45 26.12
C GLY A 196 -3.69 -8.08 26.55
N PHE A 197 -4.71 -7.88 25.73
CA PHE A 197 -6.04 -8.42 25.95
C PHE A 197 -6.59 -9.02 24.66
N VAL A 198 -7.26 -10.15 24.75
CA VAL A 198 -8.09 -10.74 23.70
C VAL A 198 -9.53 -10.66 24.14
N TYR A 199 -10.40 -10.06 23.33
CA TYR A 199 -11.79 -9.80 23.68
C TYR A 199 -12.75 -10.51 22.73
N LEU A 200 -13.94 -10.81 23.25
CA LEU A 200 -15.08 -11.31 22.51
C LEU A 200 -16.18 -10.25 22.51
N LEU A 201 -16.52 -9.74 21.33
CA LEU A 201 -17.64 -8.82 21.12
C LEU A 201 -18.83 -9.58 20.56
N ARG A 202 -20.05 -9.13 20.88
CA ARG A 202 -21.30 -9.60 20.29
C ARG A 202 -22.00 -8.45 19.60
N SER A 203 -22.37 -8.65 18.33
CA SER A 203 -23.24 -7.76 17.58
C SER A 203 -24.38 -8.60 16.98
N GLY A 204 -25.59 -8.44 17.49
CA GLY A 204 -26.73 -9.29 17.14
C GLY A 204 -26.50 -10.78 17.45
N ARG A 205 -26.53 -11.61 16.39
CA ARG A 205 -26.26 -13.07 16.44
C ARG A 205 -24.80 -13.44 16.20
N HIS A 206 -23.97 -12.46 15.84
CA HIS A 206 -22.58 -12.69 15.45
C HIS A 206 -21.62 -12.26 16.56
N TYR A 207 -20.47 -12.91 16.60
CA TYR A 207 -19.42 -12.65 17.56
C TYR A 207 -18.13 -12.27 16.86
N LYS A 208 -17.34 -11.37 17.45
CA LYS A 208 -16.03 -10.98 16.95
C LYS A 208 -14.97 -11.22 17.99
N ILE A 209 -13.86 -11.82 17.57
CA ILE A 209 -12.68 -12.06 18.40
C ILE A 209 -11.58 -11.13 17.89
N GLY A 210 -11.06 -10.28 18.77
CA GLY A 210 -9.96 -9.37 18.46
C GLY A 210 -9.03 -9.17 19.63
N ARG A 211 -7.88 -8.54 19.39
CA ARG A 211 -6.87 -8.28 20.42
C ARG A 211 -6.43 -6.84 20.53
N THR A 212 -5.79 -6.50 21.64
CA THR A 212 -5.11 -5.23 21.88
C THR A 212 -3.83 -5.44 22.70
N ASN A 213 -2.76 -4.75 22.36
CA ASN A 213 -1.47 -4.83 23.07
C ASN A 213 -1.27 -3.68 24.08
N ALA A 214 -2.33 -2.90 24.38
CA ALA A 214 -2.24 -1.74 25.26
C ALA A 214 -2.57 -2.10 26.72
N ALA A 215 -1.60 -1.93 27.61
CA ALA A 215 -1.78 -2.07 29.06
C ALA A 215 -2.66 -0.95 29.63
N GLY A 216 -3.63 -1.32 30.47
CA GLY A 216 -4.19 -0.48 31.54
C GLY A 216 -5.34 0.50 31.25
N ARG A 217 -5.59 0.94 30.00
CA ARG A 217 -6.65 1.96 29.73
C ARG A 217 -7.82 1.54 28.83
N ARG A 218 -7.71 0.41 28.13
CA ARG A 218 -8.57 0.17 26.96
C ARG A 218 -9.88 -0.54 27.21
N GLU A 219 -10.12 -1.12 28.38
CA GLU A 219 -11.42 -1.73 28.70
C GLU A 219 -12.55 -0.67 28.74
N ARG A 220 -12.23 0.51 29.27
CA ARG A 220 -13.13 1.67 29.30
C ARG A 220 -13.27 2.32 27.92
N GLU A 221 -12.18 2.45 27.16
CA GLU A 221 -12.19 3.03 25.81
C GLU A 221 -12.86 2.13 24.75
N LEU A 222 -12.68 0.81 24.83
CA LEU A 222 -13.38 -0.14 23.96
C LEU A 222 -14.89 0.01 24.14
N SER A 223 -15.36 0.15 25.38
CA SER A 223 -16.77 0.40 25.69
C SER A 223 -17.28 1.76 25.16
N ILE A 224 -16.40 2.75 24.97
CA ILE A 224 -16.73 4.11 24.50
C ILE A 224 -16.69 4.22 22.96
N GLN A 225 -15.82 3.45 22.27
CA GLN A 225 -15.68 3.50 20.81
C GLN A 225 -16.56 2.48 20.06
N LEU A 226 -17.21 1.57 20.77
CA LEU A 226 -18.12 0.60 20.16
C LEU A 226 -19.47 1.28 19.83
N PRO A 227 -20.01 1.11 18.62
CA PRO A 227 -21.39 1.48 18.32
C PRO A 227 -22.34 0.85 19.34
N GLU A 228 -23.44 1.52 19.70
CA GLU A 228 -24.43 1.10 20.70
C GLU A 228 -24.94 -0.36 20.52
N ALA A 229 -24.80 -0.91 19.32
CA ALA A 229 -25.18 -2.27 18.93
C ALA A 229 -24.17 -3.40 19.28
N ALA A 230 -22.93 -3.10 19.71
CA ALA A 230 -21.90 -4.11 19.97
C ALA A 230 -21.56 -4.21 21.48
N LYS A 231 -21.85 -5.36 22.09
CA LYS A 231 -21.62 -5.62 23.53
C LYS A 231 -20.33 -6.41 23.75
N ASN A 232 -19.49 -5.97 24.67
CA ASN A 232 -18.35 -6.78 25.14
C ASN A 232 -18.87 -7.97 25.99
N VAL A 233 -18.51 -9.20 25.60
CA VAL A 233 -18.98 -10.44 26.24
C VAL A 233 -17.97 -10.96 27.27
N HIS A 234 -16.68 -10.89 26.93
CA HIS A 234 -15.58 -11.33 27.78
C HIS A 234 -14.23 -10.80 27.28
N THR A 235 -13.29 -10.61 28.21
CA THR A 235 -11.93 -10.15 27.93
C THR A 235 -10.94 -11.05 28.67
N ILE A 236 -9.91 -11.54 27.96
CA ILE A 236 -8.82 -12.36 28.48
C ILE A 236 -7.56 -11.48 28.48
N ARG A 237 -6.97 -11.22 29.64
CA ARG A 237 -5.65 -10.58 29.76
C ARG A 237 -4.56 -11.65 29.60
N THR A 238 -3.55 -11.37 28.79
CA THR A 238 -2.48 -12.33 28.44
C THR A 238 -1.22 -11.58 27.99
N ASP A 239 -0.05 -12.14 28.25
CA ASP A 239 1.24 -11.68 27.75
C ASP A 239 1.49 -12.02 26.27
N ASP A 240 0.74 -12.98 25.70
CA ASP A 240 0.71 -13.33 24.28
C ASP A 240 -0.69 -13.13 23.65
N PRO A 241 -1.13 -11.87 23.44
CA PRO A 241 -2.42 -11.58 22.82
C PRO A 241 -2.52 -12.09 21.38
N ALA A 242 -1.41 -12.21 20.66
CA ALA A 242 -1.38 -12.68 19.27
C ALA A 242 -1.61 -14.18 19.18
N GLY A 243 -0.91 -14.99 19.99
CA GLY A 243 -1.10 -16.43 20.02
C GLY A 243 -2.47 -16.84 20.55
N ILE A 244 -2.99 -16.17 21.59
CA ILE A 244 -4.34 -16.46 22.11
C ILE A 244 -5.42 -16.09 21.09
N GLU A 245 -5.29 -14.97 20.38
CA GLU A 245 -6.20 -14.63 19.27
C GLU A 245 -6.16 -15.71 18.17
N ALA A 246 -4.96 -16.07 17.70
CA ALA A 246 -4.77 -17.05 16.65
C ALA A 246 -5.38 -18.41 17.03
N TYR A 247 -5.20 -18.85 18.28
CA TYR A 247 -5.81 -20.07 18.81
C TYR A 247 -7.34 -20.06 18.69
N TRP A 248 -8.00 -18.97 19.08
CA TRP A 248 -9.45 -18.89 19.03
C TRP A 248 -10.00 -18.73 17.61
N HIS A 249 -9.29 -17.99 16.75
CA HIS A 249 -9.60 -17.93 15.31
C HIS A 249 -9.49 -19.30 14.66
N GLN A 250 -8.47 -20.09 15.00
CA GLN A 250 -8.28 -21.45 14.49
C GLN A 250 -9.36 -22.40 15.04
N ARG A 251 -9.62 -22.36 16.36
CA ARG A 251 -10.62 -23.22 17.01
C ARG A 251 -12.04 -23.00 16.47
N PHE A 252 -12.38 -21.76 16.12
CA PHE A 252 -13.70 -21.41 15.56
C PHE A 252 -13.70 -21.24 14.04
N ALA A 253 -12.63 -21.65 13.34
CA ALA A 253 -12.48 -21.45 11.90
C ALA A 253 -13.68 -21.98 11.09
N ARG A 254 -14.26 -23.11 11.51
CA ARG A 254 -15.44 -23.73 10.85
C ARG A 254 -16.73 -22.91 10.98
N LYS A 255 -16.77 -21.94 11.90
CA LYS A 255 -17.93 -21.07 12.21
C LYS A 255 -17.71 -19.63 11.74
N ARG A 256 -16.65 -19.36 10.96
CA ARG A 256 -16.30 -18.02 10.47
C ARG A 256 -17.21 -17.60 9.31
N ARG A 257 -17.78 -16.39 9.38
CA ARG A 257 -18.72 -15.85 8.36
C ARG A 257 -18.12 -14.80 7.43
N GLY A 258 -16.86 -14.40 7.66
CA GLY A 258 -16.12 -13.40 6.87
C GLY A 258 -15.48 -12.34 7.78
N GLY A 259 -14.25 -11.91 7.46
CA GLY A 259 -13.49 -11.00 8.31
C GLY A 259 -13.18 -11.59 9.69
N GLU A 260 -13.40 -10.84 10.78
CA GLU A 260 -13.17 -11.28 12.17
C GLU A 260 -14.45 -11.78 12.88
N TRP A 261 -15.50 -12.13 12.13
CA TRP A 261 -16.82 -12.48 12.66
C TRP A 261 -17.14 -13.98 12.58
N PHE A 262 -17.82 -14.49 13.62
CA PHE A 262 -18.10 -15.89 13.88
C PHE A 262 -19.57 -16.11 14.31
N ASP A 263 -20.14 -17.23 13.88
CA ASP A 263 -21.42 -17.77 14.37
C ASP A 263 -21.17 -18.70 15.56
N LEU A 264 -20.94 -18.11 16.74
CA LEU A 264 -20.70 -18.87 17.97
C LEU A 264 -22.02 -19.24 18.65
N ASP A 265 -22.10 -20.49 19.12
CA ASP A 265 -23.19 -20.96 19.96
C ASP A 265 -22.90 -20.73 21.46
N ALA A 266 -23.88 -21.04 22.32
CA ALA A 266 -23.74 -20.85 23.76
C ALA A 266 -22.57 -21.68 24.36
N SER A 267 -22.28 -22.85 23.78
CA SER A 267 -21.19 -23.72 24.25
C SER A 267 -19.81 -23.17 23.88
N ASP A 268 -19.68 -22.53 22.72
CA ASP A 268 -18.46 -21.84 22.28
C ASP A 268 -18.18 -20.62 23.14
N VAL A 269 -19.21 -19.80 23.41
CA VAL A 269 -19.09 -18.62 24.28
C VAL A 269 -18.72 -19.05 25.70
N ALA A 270 -19.29 -20.15 26.20
CA ALA A 270 -18.90 -20.74 27.47
C ALA A 270 -17.45 -21.29 27.45
N ALA A 271 -16.98 -21.83 26.33
CA ALA A 271 -15.58 -22.25 26.18
C ALA A 271 -14.63 -21.04 26.22
N PHE A 272 -14.97 -19.93 25.55
CA PHE A 272 -14.20 -18.69 25.58
C PHE A 272 -14.17 -18.08 26.99
N ARG A 273 -15.30 -18.06 27.70
CA ARG A 273 -15.44 -17.53 29.07
C ARG A 273 -14.74 -18.37 30.16
N ARG A 274 -14.54 -19.67 29.92
CA ARG A 274 -13.93 -20.58 30.92
C ARG A 274 -12.44 -20.30 31.16
N ARG A 275 -11.76 -19.61 30.24
CA ARG A 275 -10.33 -19.33 30.37
C ARG A 275 -10.11 -18.08 31.22
N LYS A 276 -9.78 -18.27 32.50
CA LYS A 276 -9.27 -17.22 33.40
C LYS A 276 -7.77 -17.46 33.59
N PHE A 277 -6.96 -16.50 33.14
CA PHE A 277 -5.52 -16.30 33.36
C PHE A 277 -4.60 -17.54 33.53
N MET A 278 -3.60 -17.65 32.64
CA MET A 278 -2.26 -18.13 32.98
C MET A 278 -1.29 -17.07 32.44
#